data_AF-A0A1B7VM91-F1
#
_entry.id   AF-A0A1B7VM91-F1
#
_cell.length_a   1.000
_cell.length_b   1.000
_cell.length_c   1.000
_cell.angle_alpha   90.00
_cell.angle_beta   90.00
_cell.angle_gamma   90.00
#
_symmetry.space_group_name_H-M   'P 1'
#
loop_
_entity.id
_entity.type
_entity.pdbx_description
1 polymer ?
#
loop_
_entity_poly.entity_id
_entity_poly.type
_entity_poly.pdbx_seq_one_letter_code
_entity_poly.pdbx_strand_id
1 'polypeptide(L)'
;MFLKRHTIIGAILGLSTIGISVAGMEQAISAPAPALSQVKVIGVISSKYPNWESIPQGNLSTQQDHGGPQLCVQTQEVGYGTNQIAQFNGNRLTERSSAPTLGAGRVVTGWTRVWCYQGSFTSGSFTFQATSINFPRNTLSTRLYIR
;
A
#
# COMPACT_ATOMS: atom_id res chain seq x y z
N MET A 1 49.50 65.65 -44.29
CA MET A 1 48.83 64.34 -44.45
C MET A 1 48.10 64.05 -43.13
N PHE A 2 46.78 64.25 -43.10
CA PHE A 2 45.93 64.14 -41.91
C PHE A 2 45.51 62.69 -41.67
N LEU A 3 45.68 62.17 -40.45
CA LEU A 3 45.14 60.88 -40.05
C LEU A 3 44.00 61.07 -39.03
N LYS A 4 42.82 60.54 -39.36
CA LYS A 4 41.64 60.49 -38.50
C LYS A 4 41.32 59.01 -38.21
N ARG A 5 41.16 58.76 -36.91
CA ARG A 5 40.68 57.60 -36.12
C ARG A 5 39.84 56.54 -36.87
N HIS A 6 39.77 55.31 -36.33
CA HIS A 6 38.55 54.70 -35.75
C HIS A 6 38.90 53.42 -34.96
N THR A 7 38.26 53.28 -33.79
CA THR A 7 38.38 52.26 -32.73
C THR A 7 37.52 51.02 -33.05
N ILE A 8 37.76 49.86 -32.40
CA ILE A 8 36.77 48.97 -31.70
C ILE A 8 37.43 47.62 -31.27
N ILE A 9 37.66 47.37 -29.97
CA ILE A 9 36.97 46.47 -28.98
C ILE A 9 37.28 44.96 -29.20
N GLY A 10 38.00 44.24 -28.32
CA GLY A 10 37.57 43.65 -27.01
C GLY A 10 37.06 42.20 -27.21
N ALA A 11 37.20 41.17 -26.37
CA ALA A 11 37.77 40.97 -25.03
C ALA A 11 37.93 39.44 -24.76
N ILE A 12 39.00 39.10 -24.01
CA ILE A 12 39.12 38.20 -22.82
C ILE A 12 38.48 36.78 -22.85
N LEU A 13 39.37 35.77 -22.72
CA LEU A 13 39.11 34.36 -22.40
C LEU A 13 38.78 34.17 -20.91
N GLY A 14 37.67 33.50 -20.59
CA GLY A 14 37.26 33.13 -19.23
C GLY A 14 37.36 31.63 -18.97
N LEU A 15 38.18 31.24 -17.98
CA LEU A 15 38.25 29.92 -17.37
C LEU A 15 36.88 29.50 -16.81
N SER A 16 36.39 28.32 -17.20
CA SER A 16 35.20 27.72 -16.57
C SER A 16 35.60 26.89 -15.35
N THR A 17 35.04 27.24 -14.19
CA THR A 17 35.12 26.46 -12.96
C THR A 17 34.11 25.31 -12.99
N ILE A 18 34.54 24.10 -12.60
CA ILE A 18 33.66 22.94 -12.41
C ILE A 18 32.93 23.13 -11.07
N GLY A 19 31.63 23.40 -11.13
CA GLY A 19 30.75 23.34 -9.96
C GLY A 19 30.35 21.88 -9.69
N ILE A 20 30.78 21.32 -8.56
CA ILE A 20 30.27 20.03 -8.07
C ILE A 20 28.98 20.32 -7.31
N SER A 21 27.84 20.01 -7.93
CA SER A 21 26.53 20.03 -7.26
C SER A 21 26.38 18.79 -6.38
N VAL A 22 26.40 18.96 -5.05
CA VAL A 22 26.02 17.90 -4.10
C VAL A 22 24.50 17.84 -4.07
N ALA A 23 23.90 17.02 -4.93
CA ALA A 23 22.47 16.77 -4.92
C ALA A 23 22.08 15.98 -3.65
N GLY A 24 21.14 16.57 -2.89
CA GLY A 24 20.45 16.06 -1.71
C GLY A 24 20.75 14.63 -1.24
N MET A 25 21.54 14.52 -0.17
CA MET A 25 21.40 13.39 0.75
C MET A 25 20.10 13.58 1.53
N GLU A 26 18.99 13.04 1.03
CA GLU A 26 17.78 12.83 1.83
C GLU A 26 18.17 11.83 2.94
N GLN A 27 18.43 12.34 4.15
CA GLN A 27 18.74 11.47 5.28
C GLN A 27 17.52 10.60 5.55
N ALA A 28 17.64 9.29 5.32
CA ALA A 28 16.62 8.33 5.70
C ALA A 28 16.56 8.25 7.23
N ILE A 29 15.74 9.11 7.85
CA ILE A 29 15.46 9.04 9.28
C ILE A 29 14.61 7.79 9.51
N SER A 30 15.20 6.76 10.11
CA SER A 30 14.50 5.52 10.47
C SER A 30 13.51 5.81 11.59
N ALA A 31 12.23 6.00 11.25
CA ALA A 31 11.17 6.07 12.23
C ALA A 31 10.86 4.65 12.76
N PRO A 32 10.57 4.48 14.06
CA PRO A 32 10.20 3.18 14.62
C PRO A 32 8.93 2.64 13.94
N ALA A 33 8.93 1.35 13.60
CA ALA A 33 7.78 0.67 13.01
C ALA A 33 6.59 0.69 13.97
N PRO A 34 5.44 1.32 13.62
CA PRO A 34 4.27 1.33 14.48
C PRO A 34 3.74 -0.09 14.75
N ALA A 35 3.33 -0.37 15.99
CA ALA A 35 2.66 -1.62 16.34
C ALA A 35 1.39 -1.83 15.53
N LEU A 36 1.08 -3.09 15.18
CA LEU A 36 -0.18 -3.43 14.54
C LEU A 36 -1.33 -3.03 15.48
N SER A 37 -2.17 -2.11 15.03
CA SER A 37 -3.26 -1.52 15.82
C SER A 37 -4.64 -1.82 15.25
N GLN A 38 -4.73 -2.16 13.96
CA GLN A 38 -5.99 -2.49 13.32
C GLN A 38 -5.81 -3.46 12.17
N VAL A 39 -6.79 -4.36 12.01
CA VAL A 39 -7.02 -5.14 10.79
C VAL A 39 -8.48 -5.02 10.39
N LYS A 40 -8.76 -4.87 9.10
CA LYS A 40 -10.14 -4.74 8.58
C LYS A 40 -10.27 -5.31 7.18
N VAL A 41 -11.49 -5.70 6.83
CA VAL A 41 -11.90 -5.92 5.44
C VAL A 41 -12.34 -4.58 4.87
N ILE A 42 -11.86 -4.23 3.68
CA ILE A 42 -12.19 -2.96 3.02
C ILE A 42 -12.86 -3.14 1.66
N GLY A 43 -12.76 -4.33 1.07
CA GLY A 43 -13.35 -4.61 -0.23
C GLY A 43 -13.63 -6.08 -0.46
N VAL A 44 -14.67 -6.38 -1.22
CA VAL A 44 -14.98 -7.73 -1.72
C VAL A 44 -15.37 -7.67 -3.21
N ILE A 45 -14.90 -8.63 -3.99
CA ILE A 45 -15.29 -8.83 -5.39
C ILE A 45 -15.45 -10.34 -5.65
N SER A 46 -16.38 -10.73 -6.51
CA SER A 46 -16.56 -12.13 -6.88
C SER A 46 -16.94 -12.28 -8.35
N SER A 47 -17.01 -13.51 -8.84
CA SER A 47 -17.53 -13.76 -10.19
C SER A 47 -19.00 -13.35 -10.34
N LYS A 48 -19.84 -13.55 -9.31
CA LYS A 48 -21.27 -13.16 -9.32
C LYS A 48 -21.45 -11.64 -9.25
N TYR A 49 -20.60 -10.96 -8.51
CA TYR A 49 -20.58 -9.50 -8.39
C TYR A 49 -19.19 -8.98 -8.78
N PRO A 50 -18.95 -8.70 -10.08
CA PRO A 50 -17.63 -8.40 -10.63
C PRO A 50 -17.20 -6.93 -10.46
N ASN A 51 -17.66 -6.30 -9.38
CA ASN A 51 -17.25 -4.95 -8.97
C ASN A 51 -16.75 -5.02 -7.53
N TRP A 52 -15.78 -4.16 -7.17
CA TRP A 52 -15.39 -4.03 -5.77
C TRP A 52 -16.52 -3.40 -4.97
N GLU A 53 -17.10 -4.17 -4.05
CA GLU A 53 -17.95 -3.64 -2.99
C GLU A 53 -17.05 -3.07 -1.90
N SER A 54 -17.20 -1.79 -1.56
CA SER A 54 -16.55 -1.21 -0.39
C SER A 54 -17.24 -1.67 0.88
N ILE A 55 -16.47 -2.09 1.89
CA ILE A 55 -16.97 -2.54 3.18
C ILE A 55 -16.77 -1.44 4.23
N PRO A 56 -17.83 -0.73 4.64
CA PRO A 56 -17.75 0.25 5.71
C PRO A 56 -17.26 -0.36 7.03
N GLN A 57 -16.60 0.45 7.84
CA GLN A 57 -16.17 0.03 9.17
C GLN A 57 -17.39 -0.39 10.02
N GLY A 58 -17.27 -1.54 10.70
CA GLY A 58 -18.33 -2.07 11.55
C GLY A 58 -19.31 -3.00 10.83
N ASN A 59 -19.29 -3.06 9.50
CA ASN A 59 -20.10 -4.04 8.78
C ASN A 59 -19.66 -5.47 9.11
N LEU A 60 -20.65 -6.32 9.40
CA LEU A 60 -20.44 -7.75 9.66
C LEU A 60 -20.80 -8.61 8.44
N SER A 61 -21.36 -8.01 7.38
CA SER A 61 -21.67 -8.68 6.12
C SER A 61 -21.55 -7.76 4.90
N THR A 62 -21.38 -8.35 3.72
CA THR A 62 -21.50 -7.68 2.42
C THR A 62 -22.96 -7.25 2.16
N GLN A 63 -23.12 -6.11 1.51
CA GLN A 63 -24.40 -5.59 1.04
C GLN A 63 -24.77 -6.11 -0.33
N GLN A 64 -23.86 -6.73 -1.09
CA GLN A 64 -24.15 -7.37 -2.38
C GLN A 64 -24.07 -8.89 -2.26
N ASP A 65 -24.77 -9.58 -3.16
CA ASP A 65 -24.69 -11.03 -3.28
C ASP A 65 -23.45 -11.42 -4.08
N HIS A 66 -22.52 -12.11 -3.44
CA HIS A 66 -21.33 -12.67 -4.04
C HIS A 66 -21.51 -14.17 -4.32
N GLY A 67 -20.58 -14.75 -5.07
CA GLY A 67 -20.64 -16.15 -5.46
C GLY A 67 -19.87 -16.46 -6.73
N GLY A 68 -20.00 -17.70 -7.18
CA GLY A 68 -19.37 -18.21 -8.39
C GLY A 68 -17.98 -18.81 -8.12
N PRO A 69 -17.17 -19.04 -9.16
CA PRO A 69 -15.92 -19.79 -9.05
C PRO A 69 -14.75 -19.01 -8.45
N GLN A 70 -14.88 -17.69 -8.25
CA GLN A 70 -13.80 -16.84 -7.74
C GLN A 70 -14.31 -15.81 -6.73
N LEU A 71 -13.53 -15.62 -5.68
CA LEU A 71 -13.71 -14.58 -4.66
C LEU A 71 -12.37 -13.91 -4.42
N CYS A 72 -12.34 -12.59 -4.36
CA CYS A 72 -11.21 -11.86 -3.80
C CYS A 72 -11.68 -10.88 -2.71
N VAL A 73 -10.91 -10.83 -1.63
CA VAL A 73 -11.18 -9.97 -0.47
C VAL A 73 -9.97 -9.10 -0.23
N GLN A 74 -10.20 -7.80 -0.09
CA GLN A 74 -9.16 -6.83 0.22
C GLN A 74 -9.18 -6.51 1.71
N THR A 75 -8.03 -6.67 2.37
CA THR A 75 -7.83 -6.31 3.77
C THR A 75 -6.89 -5.12 3.91
N GLN A 76 -7.01 -4.39 5.02
CA GLN A 76 -6.07 -3.35 5.43
C GLN A 76 -5.56 -3.63 6.83
N GLU A 77 -4.25 -3.51 7.00
CA GLU A 77 -3.54 -3.43 8.27
C GLU A 77 -3.13 -1.98 8.53
N VAL A 78 -3.29 -1.52 9.77
CA VAL A 78 -2.67 -0.28 10.28
C VAL A 78 -1.60 -0.67 11.28
N GLY A 79 -0.38 -0.22 11.03
CA GLY A 79 0.82 -0.69 11.72
C GLY A 79 1.42 -1.96 11.11
N TYR A 80 2.47 -2.46 11.76
CA TYR A 80 3.32 -3.52 11.23
C TYR A 80 2.91 -4.88 11.79
N GLY A 81 2.35 -5.71 10.90
CA GLY A 81 1.94 -7.09 11.17
C GLY A 81 2.79 -8.13 10.46
N THR A 82 2.79 -9.35 11.00
CA THR A 82 3.33 -10.58 10.42
C THR A 82 2.32 -11.71 10.59
N ASN A 83 2.63 -12.91 10.10
CA ASN A 83 1.78 -14.11 10.22
C ASN A 83 0.36 -13.89 9.70
N GLN A 84 0.25 -13.28 8.52
CA GLN A 84 -1.04 -13.08 7.86
C GLN A 84 -1.70 -14.41 7.53
N ILE A 85 -2.95 -14.57 7.93
CA ILE A 85 -3.78 -15.72 7.59
C ILE A 85 -5.15 -15.23 7.14
N ALA A 86 -5.45 -15.41 5.86
CA ALA A 86 -6.78 -15.21 5.29
C ALA A 86 -7.43 -16.55 5.00
N GLN A 87 -8.69 -16.71 5.37
CA GLN A 87 -9.46 -17.93 5.15
C GLN A 87 -10.88 -17.59 4.67
N PHE A 88 -11.45 -18.48 3.85
CA PHE A 88 -12.85 -18.46 3.45
C PHE A 88 -13.44 -19.85 3.67
N ASN A 89 -14.48 -19.94 4.51
CA ASN A 89 -15.07 -21.22 4.94
C ASN A 89 -14.01 -22.23 5.44
N GLY A 90 -12.99 -21.75 6.16
CA GLY A 90 -11.89 -22.57 6.69
C GLY A 90 -10.79 -22.91 5.68
N ASN A 91 -10.97 -22.61 4.38
CA ASN A 91 -9.93 -22.79 3.38
C ASN A 91 -9.00 -21.59 3.36
N ARG A 92 -7.68 -21.82 3.40
CA ARG A 92 -6.68 -20.75 3.32
C ARG A 92 -6.67 -20.12 1.93
N LEU A 93 -6.66 -18.79 1.87
CA LEU A 93 -6.56 -18.03 0.62
C LEU A 93 -5.11 -17.73 0.25
N THR A 94 -4.89 -17.51 -1.05
CA THR A 94 -3.60 -17.06 -1.58
C THR A 94 -3.57 -15.54 -1.62
N GLU A 95 -2.48 -14.93 -1.14
CA GLU A 95 -2.21 -13.51 -1.37
C GLU A 95 -1.92 -13.29 -2.86
N ARG A 96 -2.73 -12.45 -3.51
CA ARG A 96 -2.59 -12.11 -4.93
C ARG A 96 -1.78 -10.84 -5.14
N SER A 97 -1.86 -9.90 -4.20
CA SER A 97 -1.07 -8.69 -4.19
C SER A 97 -1.04 -8.04 -2.81
N SER A 98 -0.02 -7.23 -2.58
CA SER A 98 0.11 -6.36 -1.42
C SER A 98 0.66 -5.00 -1.85
N ALA A 99 0.23 -3.95 -1.14
CA ALA A 99 0.69 -2.59 -1.36
C ALA A 99 0.85 -1.86 -0.02
N PRO A 100 1.94 -1.10 0.19
CA PRO A 100 2.13 -0.31 1.40
C PRO A 100 1.14 0.86 1.42
N THR A 101 0.61 1.15 2.60
CA THR A 101 -0.06 2.43 2.89
C THR A 101 1.02 3.43 3.31
N LEU A 102 1.10 4.56 2.62
CA LEU A 102 2.07 5.61 2.92
C LEU A 102 1.41 6.72 3.74
N GLY A 103 2.05 7.09 4.85
CA GLY A 103 1.72 8.26 5.65
C GLY A 103 2.56 9.48 5.28
N ALA A 104 2.61 10.44 6.19
CA ALA A 104 3.45 11.63 6.06
C ALA A 104 4.93 11.24 5.85
N GLY A 105 5.64 11.99 5.00
CA GLY A 105 7.04 11.71 4.69
C GLY A 105 7.29 10.40 3.94
N ARG A 106 6.26 9.81 3.30
CA ARG A 106 6.34 8.53 2.58
C ARG A 106 6.73 7.34 3.47
N VAL A 107 6.51 7.46 4.79
CA VAL A 107 6.72 6.38 5.74
C VAL A 107 5.60 5.35 5.56
N VAL A 108 5.95 4.06 5.55
CA VAL A 108 4.95 2.99 5.51
C VAL A 108 4.22 2.93 6.85
N THR A 109 2.90 3.03 6.84
CA THR A 109 2.05 3.02 8.04
C THR A 109 1.16 1.78 8.13
N GLY A 110 1.26 0.87 7.17
CA GLY A 110 0.41 -0.30 7.06
C GLY A 110 0.43 -0.89 5.65
N TRP A 111 -0.46 -1.83 5.39
CA TRP A 111 -0.54 -2.54 4.11
C TRP A 111 -1.98 -2.83 3.74
N THR A 112 -2.29 -2.75 2.46
CA THR A 112 -3.48 -3.37 1.88
C THR A 112 -3.09 -4.65 1.16
N ARG A 113 -3.90 -5.70 1.28
CA ARG A 113 -3.65 -7.01 0.66
C ARG A 113 -4.90 -7.53 -0.02
N VAL A 114 -4.73 -8.20 -1.15
CA VAL A 114 -5.81 -8.89 -1.85
C VAL A 114 -5.60 -10.39 -1.70
N TRP A 115 -6.61 -11.08 -1.18
CA TRP A 115 -6.62 -12.52 -0.95
C TRP A 115 -7.65 -13.14 -1.88
N CYS A 116 -7.30 -14.18 -2.64
CA CYS A 116 -8.23 -14.80 -3.56
C CYS A 116 -8.45 -16.29 -3.25
N TYR A 117 -9.71 -16.70 -3.37
CA TYR A 117 -10.17 -18.08 -3.32
C TYR A 117 -10.60 -18.51 -4.74
N GLN A 118 -10.27 -19.75 -5.07
CA GLN A 118 -10.71 -20.41 -6.30
C GLN A 118 -11.57 -21.61 -5.90
N GLY A 119 -12.76 -21.71 -6.48
CA GLY A 119 -13.75 -22.72 -6.15
C GLY A 119 -15.15 -22.12 -6.13
N SER A 120 -16.15 -22.91 -6.51
CA SER A 120 -17.54 -22.48 -6.51
C SER A 120 -18.04 -22.26 -5.09
N PHE A 121 -18.66 -21.10 -4.85
CA PHE A 121 -19.36 -20.79 -3.60
C PHE A 121 -20.61 -19.98 -3.88
N THR A 122 -21.52 -19.96 -2.91
CA THR A 122 -22.75 -19.15 -2.94
C THR A 122 -22.75 -18.07 -1.87
N SER A 123 -22.18 -18.37 -0.70
CA SER A 123 -21.95 -17.44 0.42
C SER A 123 -20.91 -18.06 1.36
N GLY A 124 -20.46 -17.32 2.37
CA GLY A 124 -19.57 -17.88 3.37
C GLY A 124 -18.94 -16.86 4.30
N SER A 125 -18.08 -17.36 5.19
CA SER A 125 -17.37 -16.51 6.13
C SER A 125 -15.93 -16.32 5.70
N PHE A 126 -15.53 -15.06 5.51
CA PHE A 126 -14.14 -14.67 5.44
C PHE A 126 -13.60 -14.34 6.83
N THR A 127 -12.36 -14.75 7.11
CA THR A 127 -11.62 -14.34 8.30
C THR A 127 -10.21 -13.93 7.92
N PHE A 128 -9.69 -12.90 8.58
CA PHE A 128 -8.31 -12.47 8.45
C PHE A 128 -7.68 -12.25 9.83
N GLN A 129 -6.41 -12.60 9.98
CA GLN A 129 -5.61 -12.24 11.14
C GLN A 129 -4.21 -11.78 10.74
N ALA A 130 -3.60 -11.01 11.63
CA ALA A 130 -2.18 -10.69 11.61
C ALA A 130 -1.68 -10.47 13.04
N THR A 131 -0.40 -10.72 13.26
CA THR A 131 0.28 -10.59 14.56
C THR A 131 1.21 -9.39 14.54
N SER A 132 1.14 -8.52 15.54
CA SER A 132 2.07 -7.38 15.67
C SER A 132 3.52 -7.86 15.72
N ILE A 133 4.42 -7.17 14.99
CA ILE A 133 5.87 -7.42 15.11
C ILE A 133 6.44 -6.86 16.42
N ASN A 134 5.76 -5.88 17.01
CA ASN A 134 6.14 -5.24 18.25
C ASN A 134 5.62 -6.03 19.46
N PHE A 135 6.39 -6.07 20.55
CA PHE A 135 5.96 -6.65 21.83
C PHE A 135 4.64 -5.98 22.30
N PRO A 136 3.66 -6.72 22.84
CA PRO A 136 3.69 -8.14 23.23
C PRO A 136 3.34 -9.14 22.12
N ARG A 137 3.40 -8.75 20.85
CA ARG A 137 3.03 -9.58 19.68
C ARG A 137 1.56 -10.01 19.70
N ASN A 138 0.68 -9.06 19.98
CA ASN A 138 -0.77 -9.28 19.92
C ASN A 138 -1.19 -9.70 18.51
N THR A 139 -2.08 -10.70 18.42
CA THR A 139 -2.76 -11.07 17.18
C THR A 139 -4.10 -10.36 17.10
N LEU A 140 -4.32 -9.61 16.03
CA LEU A 140 -5.61 -9.01 15.71
C LEU A 140 -6.29 -9.83 14.63
N SER A 141 -7.63 -9.89 14.69
CA SER A 141 -8.43 -10.60 13.72
C SER A 141 -9.68 -9.82 13.33
N THR A 142 -10.23 -10.15 12.17
CA THR A 142 -11.50 -9.64 11.67
C THR A 142 -12.24 -10.73 10.89
N ARG A 143 -13.56 -10.60 10.80
CA ARG A 143 -14.47 -11.53 10.14
C ARG A 143 -15.53 -10.76 9.36
N LEU A 144 -15.89 -11.26 8.19
CA LEU A 144 -16.97 -10.73 7.37
C LEU A 144 -17.79 -11.89 6.80
N TYR A 145 -19.11 -11.81 6.91
CA TYR A 145 -20.01 -12.73 6.21
C TYR A 145 -20.26 -12.23 4.78
N ILE A 146 -19.89 -13.03 3.80
CA ILE A 146 -20.10 -12.76 2.38
C ILE A 146 -21.41 -13.44 2.00
N ARG A 147 -22.46 -12.65 1.77
CA ARG A 147 -23.77 -13.16 1.35
C ARG A 147 -23.79 -13.56 -0.11
#